data_AF-A0A538L1E4-F1
#
_entry.id   AF-A0A538L1E4-F1
#
_cell.length_a   1.000
_cell.length_b   1.000
_cell.length_c   1.000
_cell.angle_alpha   90.00
_cell.angle_beta   90.00
_cell.angle_gamma   90.00
#
_symmetry.space_group_name_H-M   'P 1'
#
loop_
_entity.id
_entity.type
_entity.pdbx_description
1 polymer ?
#
loop_
_entity_poly.entity_id
_entity_poly.type
_entity_poly.pdbx_seq_one_letter_code
_entity_poly.pdbx_strand_id
1 'polypeptide(L)' 'MSVFELDISWAATARERRSLHWELIACDQVRGVFLTARDDVLAVLFGGDRWAFDTFIRTL' A
#
# COMPACT_ATOMS: atom_id res chain seq x y z
N MET A 1 -9.03 -7.59 9.56
CA MET A 1 -7.63 -7.24 9.27
C MET A 1 -7.18 -8.21 8.21
N SER A 2 -6.83 -7.70 7.04
CA SER A 2 -6.64 -8.50 5.84
C SER A 2 -5.43 -7.98 5.07
N VAL A 3 -4.78 -8.85 4.29
CA VAL A 3 -3.68 -8.45 3.40
C VAL A 3 -4.24 -8.21 2.01
N PHE A 4 -3.92 -7.07 1.44
CA PHE A 4 -4.29 -6.72 0.06
C PHE A 4 -3.05 -6.35 -0.73
N GLU A 5 -3.07 -6.69 -2.02
CA GLU A 5 -2.04 -6.22 -2.95
C GLU A 5 -2.39 -4.82 -3.44
N LEU A 6 -1.40 -3.95 -3.44
CA LEU A 6 -1.44 -2.60 -3.99
C LEU A 6 -0.48 -2.54 -5.18
N ASP A 7 -1.04 -2.32 -6.36
CA ASP A 7 -0.25 -2.03 -7.56
C ASP A 7 0.29 -0.60 -7.47
N ILE A 8 1.60 -0.47 -7.55
CA ILE A 8 2.34 0.79 -7.49
C ILE A 8 3.14 1.03 -8.77
N SER A 9 2.71 0.43 -9.89
CA SER A 9 3.37 0.58 -11.19
C SER A 9 3.46 2.03 -11.65
N TRP A 10 2.57 2.90 -11.14
CA TRP A 10 2.57 4.34 -11.35
C TRP A 10 3.72 5.09 -10.64
N ALA A 11 4.30 4.52 -9.57
CA ALA A 11 5.46 5.08 -8.88
C ALA A 11 6.75 4.69 -9.64
N ALA A 12 7.11 5.50 -10.63
CA ALA A 12 8.16 5.21 -11.60
C ALA A 12 9.56 5.15 -10.99
N THR A 13 9.82 5.91 -9.93
CA THR A 13 11.15 6.05 -9.33
C THR A 13 11.25 5.37 -7.97
N ALA A 14 12.45 4.92 -7.62
CA ALA A 14 12.73 4.38 -6.29
C ALA A 14 12.44 5.39 -5.16
N ARG A 15 12.51 6.70 -5.46
CA ARG A 15 12.16 7.77 -4.52
C ARG A 15 10.67 7.83 -4.27
N GLU A 16 9.84 7.80 -5.31
CA GLU A 16 8.38 7.79 -5.20
C GLU A 16 7.91 6.55 -4.43
N ARG A 17 8.42 5.37 -4.77
CA ARG A 17 8.10 4.12 -4.05
C ARG A 17 8.46 4.19 -2.58
N ARG A 18 9.59 4.81 -2.23
CA ARG A 18 10.00 5.01 -0.84
C ARG A 18 9.11 6.02 -0.12
N SER A 19 8.69 7.10 -0.77
CA SER A 19 7.74 8.07 -0.20
C SER A 19 6.40 7.38 0.10
N LEU A 20 5.87 6.66 -0.89
CA LEU A 20 4.62 5.91 -0.75
C LEU A 20 4.68 4.89 0.38
N HIS A 21 5.80 4.19 0.53
CA HIS A 21 5.98 3.25 1.64
C HIS A 21 5.84 3.93 3.01
N TRP A 22 6.44 5.12 3.18
CA TRP A 22 6.33 5.89 4.41
C TRP A 22 4.94 6.47 4.64
N GLU A 23 4.29 6.98 3.59
CA GLU A 23 2.92 7.50 3.63
C GLU A 23 1.93 6.42 4.03
N LEU A 24 2.06 5.22 3.47
CA LEU A 24 1.25 4.06 3.85
C LEU A 24 1.45 3.69 5.32
N ILE A 25 2.70 3.59 5.80
CA ILE A 25 2.97 3.24 7.22
C ILE A 25 2.42 4.29 8.19
N ALA A 26 2.34 5.56 7.77
CA ALA A 26 1.80 6.64 8.60
C ALA A 26 0.26 6.60 8.73
N CYS A 27 -0.44 5.82 7.91
CA CYS A 27 -1.89 5.73 7.94
C CYS A 27 -2.39 4.80 9.06
N ASP A 28 -3.32 5.26 9.90
CA ASP A 28 -3.85 4.51 11.05
C ASP A 28 -4.48 3.16 10.69
N GLN A 29 -5.06 3.05 9.49
CA GLN A 29 -5.67 1.82 8.99
C GLN A 29 -4.62 0.82 8.46
N VAL A 30 -3.41 1.27 8.13
CA VAL A 30 -2.32 0.43 7.67
C VAL A 30 -1.51 -0.05 8.86
N ARG A 31 -1.22 -1.35 8.87
CA ARG A 31 -0.62 -2.04 10.01
C ARG A 31 0.69 -2.72 9.65
N GLY A 32 1.00 -2.76 8.37
CA GLY A 32 2.25 -3.24 7.82
C GLY A 32 2.24 -3.09 6.30
N VAL A 33 3.42 -2.86 5.74
CA VAL A 33 3.65 -2.85 4.30
C VAL A 33 4.85 -3.75 4.03
N PHE A 34 4.70 -4.64 3.07
CA PHE A 34 5.70 -5.66 2.75
C PHE A 34 6.02 -5.63 1.26
N LEU A 35 7.30 -5.77 0.95
CA LEU A 35 7.76 -5.97 -0.42
C LEU A 35 7.29 -7.34 -0.90
N THR A 36 6.85 -7.42 -2.15
CA THR A 36 6.56 -8.70 -2.81
C THR A 36 7.72 -9.07 -3.74
N ALA A 37 7.64 -10.25 -4.37
CA ALA A 37 8.59 -10.62 -5.44
C ALA A 37 8.48 -9.71 -6.67
N ARG A 38 7.41 -8.91 -6.78
CA ARG A 38 7.18 -7.91 -7.81
C ARG A 38 7.55 -6.54 -7.25
N ASP A 39 8.53 -5.88 -7.89
CA ASP A 39 9.01 -4.56 -7.48
C ASP A 39 7.96 -3.44 -7.60
N ASP A 40 6.87 -3.70 -8.32
CA ASP A 40 5.74 -2.80 -8.58
C ASP A 40 4.48 -3.17 -7.78
N VAL A 41 4.57 -4.11 -6.83
CA VAL A 41 3.44 -4.50 -5.97
C VAL A 41 3.86 -4.55 -4.51
N LEU A 42 3.05 -3.92 -3.66
CA LEU A 42 3.17 -3.98 -2.21
C LEU A 42 2.06 -4.85 -1.62
N ALA A 43 2.40 -5.66 -0.61
CA ALA A 43 1.40 -6.29 0.23
C ALA A 43 1.14 -5.39 1.45
N VAL A 44 -0.12 -4.98 1.63
CA VAL A 44 -0.54 -4.06 2.69
C VAL A 44 -1.42 -4.80 3.68
N LEU A 45 -0.98 -4.90 4.93
CA LEU A 45 -1.82 -5.38 6.03
C LEU A 45 -2.73 -4.23 6.47
N PHE A 46 -4.03 -4.37 6.20
CA PHE A 46 -5.01 -3.31 6.39
C PHE A 46 -6.06 -3.67 7.45
N GLY A 47 -6.43 -2.68 8.27
CA GLY A 47 -7.41 -2.76 9.35
C GLY A 47 -8.87 -2.66 8.90
N GLY A 48 -9.21 -3.20 7.73
CA GLY A 48 -10.55 -3.12 7.15
C GLY A 48 -10.84 -4.27 6.20
N ASP A 49 -11.99 -4.19 5.52
CA ASP A 49 -12.37 -5.11 4.45
C ASP A 49 -11.91 -4.61 3.07
N ARG A 50 -12.29 -5.34 2.02
CA ARG A 50 -11.90 -5.01 0.65
C ARG A 50 -12.45 -3.66 0.19
N TRP A 51 -13.69 -3.34 0.55
CA TRP A 51 -14.34 -2.11 0.11
C TRP A 51 -13.72 -0.88 0.78
N ALA A 52 -13.43 -0.98 2.08
CA ALA A 52 -12.70 0.06 2.82
C ALA A 52 -11.29 0.27 2.24
N PHE A 53 -10.59 -0.81 1.87
CA PHE A 53 -9.29 -0.73 1.22
C PHE A 53 -9.38 -0.07 -0.16
N ASP A 54 -10.33 -0.48 -1.02
CA ASP A 54 -10.55 0.12 -2.34
C ASP A 54 -10.91 1.61 -2.27
N THR A 55 -11.57 2.03 -1.19
CA THR A 55 -11.85 3.45 -0.92
C THR A 55 -10.59 4.20 -0.50
N PHE A 56 -9.82 3.61 0.42
CA PHE A 56 -8.56 4.18 0.90
C PHE A 56 -7.55 4.41 -0.24
N ILE A 57 -7.35 3.43 -1.12
CA ILE A 57 -6.35 3.55 -2.19
C ILE A 57 -6.69 4.62 -3.23
N ARG A 58 -7.94 5.06 -3.33
CA ARG A 58 -8.35 6.19 -4.20
C ARG A 58 -7.99 7.55 -3.61
N THR A 59 -7.55 7.59 -2.35
CA THR A 59 -7.14 8.81 -1.65
C THR A 59 -5.62 8.97 -1.55
N LEU A 60 -4.88 7.94 -1.96
CA LEU A 60 -3.43 7.97 -2.20
C LEU A 60 -3.15 8.62 -3.55
#